data_AF-A0A3M5G7S3-F1
#
_entry.id   AF-A0A3M5G7S3-F1
#
_cell.length_a   1.000
_cell.length_b   1.000
_cell.length_c   1.000
_cell.angle_alpha   90.00
_cell.angle_beta   90.00
_cell.angle_gamma   90.00
#
_symmetry.space_group_name_H-M   'P 1'
#
loop_
_entity.id
_entity.type
_entity.pdbx_description
1 polymer ?
#
loop_
_entity_poly.entity_id
_entity_poly.type
_entity_poly.pdbx_seq_one_letter_code
_entity_poly.pdbx_strand_id
1 'polypeptide(L)'
;MAVRKADAQATSLAGLTLTGVIMDGSLRVALIKQASGPALKIRQGDRLPNGWTLDRLEPTQATFQLDGRTQMLRLPALRLPPPSSTPPITLTNDSTL
;
A
#
# COMPACT_ATOMS: atom_id res chain seq x y z
N MET A 1 19.83 -26.61 18.32
CA MET A 1 18.69 -25.67 18.46
C MET A 1 18.66 -24.77 17.23
N ALA A 2 18.13 -25.26 16.10
CA ALA A 2 18.07 -24.49 14.86
C ALA A 2 16.81 -23.62 14.87
N VAL A 3 17.05 -22.32 14.92
CA VAL A 3 16.09 -21.21 14.84
C VAL A 3 14.94 -21.48 13.85
N ARG A 4 13.71 -21.39 14.38
CA ARG A 4 12.41 -21.30 13.69
C ARG A 4 12.36 -20.10 12.73
N LYS A 5 13.13 -20.14 11.65
CA LYS A 5 13.18 -19.08 10.63
C LYS A 5 12.16 -19.28 9.51
N ALA A 6 11.40 -20.39 9.52
CA ALA A 6 10.37 -20.66 8.52
C ALA A 6 8.98 -20.05 8.88
N ASP A 7 8.68 -19.85 10.16
CA ASP A 7 7.35 -19.43 10.60
C ASP A 7 7.12 -17.90 10.62
N ALA A 8 8.20 -17.11 10.54
CA ALA A 8 8.10 -15.64 10.50
C ALA A 8 7.70 -15.10 9.12
N GLN A 9 7.83 -15.92 8.07
CA GLN A 9 7.63 -15.49 6.67
C GLN A 9 6.18 -15.68 6.19
N ALA A 10 5.41 -16.58 6.80
CA ALA A 10 3.97 -16.76 6.52
C ALA A 10 3.05 -15.75 7.24
N THR A 11 3.62 -14.96 8.16
CA THR A 11 2.89 -14.12 9.13
C THR A 11 3.07 -12.63 8.84
N SER A 12 3.75 -12.25 7.76
CA SER A 12 3.99 -10.83 7.43
C SER A 12 2.94 -10.33 6.44
N LEU A 13 2.46 -9.08 6.59
CA LEU A 13 1.76 -8.37 5.49
C LEU A 13 2.73 -8.00 4.34
N ALA A 14 3.94 -8.57 4.33
CA ALA A 14 4.92 -8.37 3.29
C ALA A 14 4.35 -8.87 1.96
N GLY A 15 4.38 -8.00 0.95
CA GLY A 15 3.76 -8.27 -0.34
C GLY A 15 2.25 -8.01 -0.39
N LEU A 16 1.63 -7.45 0.65
CA LEU A 16 0.27 -6.91 0.59
C LEU A 16 0.32 -5.40 0.44
N THR A 17 -0.39 -4.88 -0.54
CA THR A 17 -0.54 -3.43 -0.77
C THR A 17 -2.01 -3.06 -0.67
N LEU A 18 -2.32 -2.10 0.19
CA LEU A 18 -3.65 -1.50 0.21
C LEU A 18 -3.81 -0.66 -1.06
N THR A 19 -4.74 -1.02 -1.93
CA THR A 19 -5.00 -0.32 -3.20
C THR A 19 -6.23 0.55 -3.16
N GLY A 20 -7.14 0.28 -2.24
CA GLY A 20 -8.37 1.06 -2.07
C GLY A 20 -9.08 0.75 -0.77
N VAL A 21 -9.99 1.63 -0.42
CA VAL A 21 -10.92 1.45 0.69
C VAL A 21 -12.32 1.78 0.19
N ILE A 22 -13.30 0.99 0.62
CA ILE A 22 -14.71 1.23 0.36
C ILE A 22 -15.34 1.53 1.71
N MET A 23 -15.97 2.70 1.81
CA MET A 23 -16.67 3.16 2.98
C MET A 23 -18.05 3.61 2.57
N ASP A 24 -19.07 2.89 3.01
CA ASP A 24 -20.47 3.20 2.73
C ASP A 24 -21.31 2.95 3.98
N GLY A 25 -21.70 4.03 4.67
CA GLY A 25 -22.34 3.94 5.98
C GLY A 25 -21.48 3.13 6.98
N SER A 26 -21.98 1.95 7.36
CA SER A 26 -21.28 0.98 8.23
C SER A 26 -20.40 -0.02 7.48
N LEU A 27 -20.50 -0.09 6.15
CA LEU A 27 -19.67 -0.96 5.32
C LEU A 27 -18.25 -0.39 5.24
N ARG A 28 -17.29 -1.18 5.72
CA ARG A 28 -15.86 -0.88 5.67
C ARG A 28 -15.15 -2.05 5.01
N VAL A 29 -14.69 -1.89 3.78
CA VAL A 29 -13.99 -2.94 3.02
C VAL A 29 -12.66 -2.44 2.49
N ALA A 30 -11.57 -3.15 2.81
CA ALA A 30 -10.25 -2.90 2.27
C ALA A 30 -10.04 -3.70 0.98
N LEU A 31 -9.45 -3.05 -0.03
CA LEU A 31 -8.98 -3.69 -1.25
C LEU A 31 -7.47 -3.87 -1.14
N ILE A 32 -7.01 -5.12 -1.21
CA ILE A 32 -5.61 -5.48 -1.04
C ILE A 32 -5.13 -6.16 -2.31
N LYS A 33 -4.03 -5.68 -2.87
CA LYS A 33 -3.27 -6.38 -3.92
C LYS A 33 -2.20 -7.25 -3.27
N GLN A 34 -2.13 -8.51 -3.69
CA GLN A 34 -1.04 -9.41 -3.33
C GLN A 34 0.11 -9.24 -4.34
N ALA A 35 1.36 -9.38 -3.88
CA ALA A 35 2.55 -9.34 -4.74
C ALA A 35 2.52 -10.46 -5.77
N SER A 36 2.01 -11.63 -5.36
CA SER A 36 1.81 -12.80 -6.20
C SER A 36 0.42 -13.35 -5.91
N GLY A 37 -0.57 -13.00 -6.72
CA GLY A 37 -1.93 -13.52 -6.58
C GLY A 37 -3.04 -12.56 -6.99
N PRO A 38 -4.30 -13.00 -6.87
CA PRO A 38 -5.46 -12.16 -7.14
C PRO A 38 -5.59 -11.04 -6.10
N ALA A 39 -6.35 -10.00 -6.44
CA ALA A 39 -6.71 -8.97 -5.46
C ALA A 39 -7.68 -9.57 -4.41
N LEU A 40 -7.47 -9.22 -3.15
CA LEU A 40 -8.29 -9.61 -2.02
C LEU A 40 -9.16 -8.43 -1.59
N LYS A 41 -10.37 -8.75 -1.14
CA LYS A 41 -11.32 -7.79 -0.55
C LYS A 41 -11.65 -8.30 0.83
N ILE A 42 -11.47 -7.48 1.86
CA ILE A 42 -11.69 -7.90 3.25
C ILE A 42 -12.48 -6.83 4.01
N ARG A 43 -13.50 -7.24 4.77
CA ARG A 43 -14.28 -6.33 5.60
C ARG A 43 -13.58 -6.08 6.93
N GLN A 44 -13.83 -4.92 7.53
CA GLN A 44 -13.41 -4.68 8.91
C GLN A 44 -14.01 -5.75 9.84
N GLY A 45 -13.16 -6.35 10.68
CA GLY A 45 -13.47 -7.50 11.53
C GLY A 45 -13.11 -8.85 10.93
N ASP A 46 -12.95 -8.95 9.61
CA ASP A 46 -12.62 -10.21 8.95
C ASP A 46 -11.12 -10.53 9.01
N ARG A 47 -10.80 -11.81 8.77
CA ARG A 47 -9.44 -12.35 8.76
C ARG A 47 -8.98 -12.71 7.34
N LEU A 48 -7.77 -12.28 6.98
CA LEU A 48 -7.08 -12.65 5.75
C LEU A 48 -6.60 -14.12 5.79
N PRO A 49 -6.34 -14.75 4.63
CA PRO A 49 -5.81 -16.12 4.56
C PRO A 49 -4.46 -16.32 5.26
N ASN A 50 -3.67 -15.24 5.40
CA ASN A 50 -2.38 -15.24 6.11
C ASN A 50 -2.52 -15.01 7.63
N GLY A 51 -3.76 -14.98 8.14
CA GLY A 51 -4.04 -14.87 9.56
C GLY A 51 -4.22 -13.44 10.10
N TRP A 52 -3.94 -12.39 9.32
CA TRP A 52 -4.14 -11.01 9.78
C TRP A 52 -5.62 -10.63 9.81
N THR A 53 -6.08 -10.04 10.91
CA THR A 53 -7.45 -9.52 11.04
C THR A 53 -7.45 -8.03 10.75
N LEU A 54 -8.40 -7.55 9.95
CA LEU A 54 -8.60 -6.12 9.73
C LEU A 54 -9.31 -5.51 10.95
N ASP A 55 -8.55 -4.89 11.85
CA ASP A 55 -9.05 -4.28 13.08
C ASP A 55 -9.82 -2.98 12.78
N ARG A 56 -9.16 -2.09 12.03
CA ARG A 56 -9.69 -0.77 11.69
C ARG A 56 -9.41 -0.42 10.25
N LEU A 57 -10.41 0.17 9.60
CA LEU A 57 -10.28 0.71 8.25
C LEU A 57 -10.59 2.20 8.22
N GLU A 58 -9.63 2.98 7.73
CA GLU A 58 -9.68 4.43 7.60
C GLU A 58 -9.56 4.87 6.12
N PRO A 59 -9.96 6.10 5.77
CA PRO A 59 -10.05 6.53 4.36
C PRO A 59 -8.75 6.38 3.55
N THR A 60 -7.59 6.35 4.23
CA THR A 60 -6.28 6.29 3.59
C THR A 60 -5.38 5.17 4.10
N GLN A 61 -5.85 4.39 5.10
CA GLN A 61 -5.06 3.36 5.75
C GLN A 61 -5.93 2.24 6.31
N ALA A 62 -5.33 1.08 6.52
CA ALA A 62 -5.95 -0.10 7.10
C ALA A 62 -5.01 -0.65 8.18
N THR A 63 -5.55 -0.85 9.38
CA THR A 63 -4.82 -1.39 10.52
C THR A 63 -5.18 -2.86 10.70
N PHE A 64 -4.16 -3.71 10.65
CA PHE A 64 -4.30 -5.15 10.82
C PHE A 64 -3.66 -5.60 12.13
N GLN A 65 -4.23 -6.65 12.72
CA GLN A 65 -3.74 -7.28 13.94
C GLN A 65 -3.48 -8.78 13.72
N LEU A 66 -2.39 -9.29 14.29
CA LEU A 66 -2.07 -10.71 14.30
C LEU A 66 -1.30 -11.07 15.57
N ASP A 67 -1.91 -11.86 16.46
CA ASP A 67 -1.28 -12.35 17.70
C ASP A 67 -0.58 -11.24 18.53
N GLY A 68 -1.26 -10.10 18.68
CA GLY A 68 -0.75 -8.93 19.40
C GLY A 68 0.20 -8.03 18.60
N ARG A 69 0.48 -8.35 17.33
CA ARG A 69 1.22 -7.49 16.40
C ARG A 69 0.27 -6.62 15.61
N THR A 70 0.48 -5.32 15.69
CA THR A 70 -0.24 -4.33 14.87
C THR A 70 0.60 -3.93 13.67
N GLN A 71 0.03 -3.96 12.48
CA GLN A 71 0.68 -3.45 11.29
C GLN A 71 -0.30 -2.70 10.40
N MET A 72 0.17 -1.60 9.83
CA MET A 72 -0.65 -0.68 9.08
C MET A 72 -0.24 -0.65 7.61
N LEU A 73 -1.23 -0.76 6.73
CA LEU A 73 -1.06 -0.56 5.29
C LEU A 73 -1.69 0.78 4.91
N ARG A 74 -0.96 1.59 4.15
CA ARG A 74 -1.43 2.90 3.67
C ARG A 74 -1.69 2.84 2.17
N LEU A 75 -2.64 3.62 1.69
CA LEU A 75 -2.80 3.83 0.26
C LEU A 75 -1.52 4.46 -0.30
N PRO A 76 -1.00 3.96 -1.45
CA PRO A 76 0.16 4.55 -2.09
C PRO A 76 -0.17 5.99 -2.50
N ALA A 77 0.64 6.94 -2.05
CA ALA A 77 0.51 8.33 -2.44
C ALA A 77 0.98 8.50 -3.88
N LEU A 78 0.17 9.17 -4.71
CA LEU A 78 0.57 9.57 -6.05
C LEU A 78 1.78 10.51 -5.93
N ARG A 79 2.87 10.16 -6.61
CA ARG A 79 4.05 11.01 -6.73
C ARG A 79 3.92 11.79 -8.03
N LEU A 80 4.16 13.10 -7.95
CA LEU A 80 4.37 13.88 -9.16
C LEU A 80 5.61 13.37 -9.88
N PRO A 81 5.61 13.32 -11.23
CA PRO A 81 6.84 13.07 -11.96
C PRO A 81 7.88 14.15 -11.59
N PRO A 82 9.18 13.81 -11.60
CA PRO A 82 10.21 14.80 -11.35
C PRO A 82 10.11 15.95 -12.37
N PRO A 83 10.43 17.19 -11.96
CA PRO A 83 10.44 18.32 -12.89
C PRO A 83 11.40 18.03 -14.05
N SER A 84 11.01 18.44 -15.26
CA SER A 84 11.82 18.29 -16.46
C SER A 84 13.16 19.01 -16.28
N SER A 85 14.27 18.30 -16.52
CA SER A 85 15.63 18.88 -16.51
C SER A 85 16.00 19.51 -17.85
N THR A 86 15.05 19.68 -18.77
CA THR A 86 15.32 20.24 -20.10
C THR A 86 15.69 21.71 -19.95
N PRO A 87 16.94 22.10 -20.27
CA PRO A 87 17.34 23.50 -20.18
C PRO A 87 16.52 24.34 -21.16
N PRO A 88 16.17 25.58 -20.81
CA PRO A 88 15.48 26.48 -21.72
C PRO A 88 16.35 26.72 -22.96
N ILE A 89 15.72 26.69 -24.13
CA ILE A 89 16.37 26.93 -25.42
C ILE A 89 16.75 28.42 -25.44
N THR A 90 18.04 28.74 -25.49
CA THR A 90 18.52 30.11 -25.66
C THR A 90 18.41 30.51 -27.13
N LEU A 91 17.55 31.48 -27.43
CA LEU A 91 17.50 32.14 -28.73
C LEU A 91 18.66 33.15 -28.80
N THR A 92 19.73 32.82 -29.52
CA THR A 92 20.79 33.79 -29.85
C THR A 92 20.24 34.74 -30.92
N ASN A 93 20.02 35.99 -30.54
CA ASN A 93 19.75 37.08 -31.47
C ASN A 93 21.08 37.52 -32.07
N ASP A 94 21.46 36.99 -33.24
CA ASP A 94 22.54 37.58 -34.03
C ASP A 94 22.01 38.87 -34.66
N SER A 95 22.30 40.00 -34.03
CA SER A 95 22.12 41.33 -34.60
C SER A 95 23.51 41.85 -34.95
N THR A 96 23.99 41.50 -36.15
CA THR A 96 25.15 42.17 -36.75
C THR A 96 24.66 43.12 -37.84
N LEU A 97 24.86 44.41 -37.57
CA LEU A 97 24.70 45.56 -38.46
C LEU A 97 25.95 45.73 -39.34
#